data_AF-A0A3N4CXE7-F1
#
_entry.id   AF-A0A3N4CXE7-F1
#
_cell.length_a   1.000
_cell.length_b   1.000
_cell.length_c   1.000
_cell.angle_alpha   90.00
_cell.angle_beta   90.00
_cell.angle_gamma   90.00
#
_symmetry.space_group_name_H-M   'P 1'
#
loop_
_entity.id
_entity.type
_entity.pdbx_description
1 polymer ?
#
loop_
_entity_poly.entity_id
_entity_poly.type
_entity_poly.pdbx_seq_one_letter_code
_entity_poly.pdbx_strand_id
1 'polypeptide(L)'
;MSGRHVAKSSSERSIAIGILSVGSLVVLGSLFGGIWVVRAGAVVALLMAVAAVSVAWMELKRERAEHREEIKRQVAIRVEQAERHHAESVAMIDRFNERAQNLKSMIAKLRRQLGAANSELSTMRGNSAWLRGEVAERQSRIDALEAKIAELEERLVAEEEARQEIEESSNIVELPRYAKGEEAIELWISDDEHPTMVDLAKLNMAHYDEPLLPVRKEA
;
A
#
# COMPACT_ATOMS: atom_id res chain seq x y z
N MET A 1 -30.66 1.11 -50.38
CA MET A 1 -31.81 1.59 -51.19
C MET A 1 -31.32 2.75 -52.04
N SER A 2 -31.19 2.53 -53.34
CA SER A 2 -30.62 3.49 -54.29
C SER A 2 -31.62 4.61 -54.56
N GLY A 3 -31.32 5.81 -54.07
CA GLY A 3 -32.07 7.02 -54.39
C GLY A 3 -31.90 7.32 -55.88
N ARG A 4 -32.88 6.92 -56.68
CA ARG A 4 -32.98 7.30 -58.08
C ARG A 4 -33.20 8.82 -58.11
N HIS A 5 -32.13 9.57 -58.32
CA HIS A 5 -32.22 11.01 -58.62
C HIS A 5 -32.99 11.16 -59.92
N VAL A 6 -34.29 11.41 -59.82
CA VAL A 6 -35.11 11.88 -60.93
C VAL A 6 -34.60 13.29 -61.23
N ALA A 7 -33.85 13.42 -62.32
CA ALA A 7 -33.44 14.73 -62.81
C ALA A 7 -34.70 15.57 -63.02
N LYS A 8 -34.82 16.69 -62.28
CA LYS A 8 -35.83 17.70 -62.54
C LYS A 8 -35.70 18.09 -64.00
N SER A 9 -36.76 17.92 -64.78
CA SER A 9 -36.80 18.35 -66.17
C SER A 9 -36.45 19.83 -66.22
N SER A 10 -35.26 20.15 -66.71
CA SER A 10 -34.73 21.51 -66.70
C SER A 10 -35.66 22.41 -67.53
N SER A 11 -36.26 23.39 -66.86
CA SER A 11 -37.03 24.48 -67.47
C SER A 11 -36.24 25.17 -68.59
N GLU A 12 -34.92 25.14 -68.52
CA GLU A 12 -34.01 25.67 -69.55
C GLU A 12 -34.20 24.95 -70.89
N ARG A 13 -34.46 23.63 -70.88
CA ARG A 13 -34.72 22.87 -72.13
C ARG A 13 -36.02 23.30 -72.77
N SER A 14 -37.08 23.48 -71.99
CA SER A 14 -38.38 23.95 -72.53
C SER A 14 -38.30 25.38 -73.05
N ILE A 15 -37.53 26.26 -72.39
CA ILE A 15 -37.36 27.66 -72.82
C ILE A 15 -36.51 27.71 -74.10
N ALA A 16 -35.41 26.96 -74.18
CA ALA A 16 -34.57 26.88 -75.39
C ALA A 16 -35.36 26.34 -76.60
N ILE A 17 -36.19 25.31 -76.40
CA ILE A 17 -37.07 24.77 -77.44
C ILE A 17 -38.16 25.79 -77.83
N GLY A 18 -38.66 26.58 -76.87
CA GLY A 18 -39.59 27.68 -77.13
C GLY A 18 -38.98 28.76 -78.01
N ILE A 19 -37.77 29.22 -77.70
CA ILE A 19 -37.08 30.25 -78.49
C ILE A 19 -36.76 29.72 -79.90
N LEU A 20 -36.31 28.47 -80.02
CA LEU A 20 -36.01 27.84 -81.31
C LEU A 20 -37.27 27.70 -82.19
N SER A 21 -38.38 27.25 -81.62
CA SER A 21 -39.63 27.05 -82.36
C SER A 21 -40.23 28.38 -82.83
N VAL A 22 -40.20 29.41 -81.97
CA VAL A 22 -40.66 30.76 -82.31
C VAL A 22 -39.75 31.40 -83.38
N GLY A 23 -38.42 31.27 -83.24
CA GLY A 23 -37.47 31.77 -84.25
C GLY A 23 -37.67 31.13 -85.62
N SER A 24 -37.92 29.82 -85.66
CA SER A 24 -38.20 29.08 -86.89
C SER A 24 -39.50 29.53 -87.57
N LEU A 25 -40.56 29.76 -86.80
CA LEU A 25 -41.85 30.24 -87.33
C LEU A 25 -41.77 31.65 -87.91
N VAL A 26 -40.97 32.54 -87.31
CA VAL A 26 -40.75 33.90 -87.83
C VAL A 26 -39.98 33.88 -89.16
N VAL A 27 -38.98 33.00 -89.30
CA VAL A 27 -38.23 32.81 -90.56
C VAL A 27 -39.13 32.27 -91.67
N LEU A 28 -40.00 31.30 -91.35
CA LEU A 28 -40.96 30.75 -92.31
C LEU A 28 -42.03 31.77 -92.73
N GLY A 29 -42.50 32.62 -91.80
CA GLY A 29 -43.44 33.71 -92.12
C GLY A 29 -42.83 34.81 -93.00
N SER A 30 -41.53 35.04 -92.89
CA SER A 30 -40.81 36.04 -93.70
C SER A 30 -40.67 35.66 -95.18
N LEU A 31 -40.87 34.39 -95.55
CA LEU A 31 -40.75 33.93 -96.94
C LEU A 31 -41.97 34.28 -97.82
N PHE A 32 -43.09 34.70 -97.23
CA PHE A 32 -44.36 34.94 -97.94
C PHE A 32 -44.82 36.42 -97.99
N GLY A 33 -44.03 37.38 -97.50
CA GLY A 33 -44.43 38.80 -97.38
C GLY A 33 -43.54 39.78 -98.15
N GLY A 34 -44.10 40.91 -98.60
CA GLY A 34 -43.35 42.00 -99.27
C GLY A 34 -42.25 42.62 -98.40
N ILE A 35 -41.35 43.42 -98.99
CA ILE A 35 -40.12 43.98 -98.37
C ILE A 35 -40.36 44.63 -96.99
N TRP A 36 -41.52 45.26 -96.78
CA TRP A 36 -41.90 45.86 -95.50
C TRP A 36 -42.20 44.84 -94.39
N VAL A 37 -42.77 43.68 -94.74
CA VAL A 37 -43.06 42.58 -93.81
C VAL A 37 -41.77 41.93 -93.32
N VAL A 38 -40.80 41.75 -94.21
CA VAL A 38 -39.46 41.20 -93.86
C VAL A 38 -38.73 42.09 -92.86
N ARG A 39 -38.74 43.42 -93.09
CA ARG A 39 -38.11 44.39 -92.18
C ARG A 39 -38.82 44.44 -90.83
N ALA A 40 -40.15 44.40 -90.80
CA ALA A 40 -40.92 44.33 -89.56
C ALA A 40 -40.62 43.03 -88.77
N GLY A 41 -40.54 41.89 -89.46
CA GLY A 41 -40.20 40.60 -88.86
C GLY A 41 -38.79 40.58 -88.24
N ALA A 42 -37.80 41.16 -88.92
CA ALA A 42 -36.43 41.26 -88.40
C ALA A 42 -36.35 42.09 -87.11
N VAL A 43 -37.12 43.19 -87.02
CA VAL A 43 -37.17 44.01 -85.80
C VAL A 43 -37.83 43.25 -84.65
N VAL A 44 -38.93 42.53 -84.91
CA VAL A 44 -39.60 41.70 -83.89
C VAL A 44 -38.68 40.58 -83.41
N ALA A 45 -37.94 39.93 -84.30
CA ALA A 45 -36.97 38.89 -83.94
C ALA A 45 -35.85 39.45 -83.05
N LEU A 46 -35.35 40.64 -83.34
CA LEU A 46 -34.30 41.30 -82.55
C LEU A 46 -34.82 41.71 -81.17
N LEU A 47 -36.06 42.21 -81.07
CA LEU A 47 -36.69 42.51 -79.79
C LEU A 47 -36.91 41.24 -78.94
N MET A 48 -37.35 40.15 -79.56
CA MET A 48 -37.51 38.86 -78.87
C MET A 48 -36.17 38.27 -78.40
N ALA A 49 -35.11 38.42 -79.20
CA ALA A 49 -33.77 37.99 -78.80
C ALA A 49 -33.26 38.78 -77.57
N VAL A 50 -33.46 40.09 -77.55
CA VAL A 50 -33.10 40.93 -76.40
C VAL A 50 -33.92 40.57 -75.15
N ALA A 51 -35.23 40.33 -75.33
CA ALA A 51 -36.10 39.89 -74.24
C ALA A 51 -35.64 38.54 -73.65
N ALA A 52 -35.28 37.58 -74.51
CA ALA A 52 -34.77 36.28 -74.07
C ALA A 52 -33.47 36.38 -73.26
N VAL A 53 -32.52 37.21 -73.69
CA VAL A 53 -31.26 37.45 -72.95
C VAL A 53 -31.56 38.11 -71.60
N SER A 54 -32.49 39.07 -71.56
CA SER A 54 -32.88 39.74 -70.32
C SER A 54 -33.54 38.77 -69.32
N VAL A 55 -34.42 37.88 -69.80
CA VAL A 55 -35.07 36.86 -68.96
C VAL A 55 -34.03 35.88 -68.41
N ALA A 56 -33.11 35.41 -69.25
CA ALA A 56 -32.02 34.52 -68.81
C ALA A 56 -31.16 35.15 -67.69
N TRP A 57 -30.87 36.45 -67.77
CA TRP A 57 -30.16 37.15 -66.69
C TRP A 57 -30.99 37.31 -65.42
N MET A 58 -32.30 37.48 -65.54
CA MET A 58 -33.18 37.63 -64.37
C MET A 58 -33.34 36.30 -63.63
N GLU A 59 -33.50 35.20 -64.37
CA GLU A 59 -33.56 33.85 -63.81
C GLU A 59 -32.24 33.45 -63.15
N LEU A 60 -31.10 33.72 -63.82
CA LEU A 60 -29.77 33.47 -63.24
C LEU A 60 -29.54 34.28 -61.95
N LYS A 61 -30.06 35.52 -61.87
CA LYS A 61 -30.00 36.32 -60.63
C LYS A 61 -30.85 35.72 -59.52
N ARG A 62 -32.02 35.16 -59.86
CA ARG A 62 -32.94 34.52 -58.90
C ARG A 62 -32.37 33.22 -58.34
N GLU A 63 -31.87 32.33 -59.20
CA GLU A 63 -31.23 31.08 -58.74
C GLU A 63 -29.98 31.36 -57.90
N ARG A 64 -29.16 32.34 -58.28
CA ARG A 64 -28.00 32.76 -57.46
C ARG A 64 -28.42 33.29 -56.09
N ALA A 65 -29.61 33.90 -55.95
CA ALA A 65 -30.11 34.33 -54.66
C ALA A 65 -30.52 33.14 -53.78
N GLU A 66 -31.30 32.21 -54.34
CA GLU A 66 -31.77 31.00 -53.65
C GLU A 66 -30.58 30.11 -53.24
N HIS A 67 -29.62 29.89 -54.14
CA HIS A 67 -28.45 29.05 -53.86
C HIS A 67 -27.52 29.67 -52.79
N ARG A 68 -27.43 31.00 -52.74
CA ARG A 68 -26.70 31.68 -51.64
C ARG A 68 -27.38 31.47 -50.30
N GLU A 69 -28.70 31.46 -50.24
CA GLU A 69 -29.42 31.18 -49.00
C GLU A 69 -29.26 29.73 -48.57
N GLU A 70 -29.31 28.78 -49.50
CA GLU A 70 -29.07 27.37 -49.23
C GLU A 70 -27.65 27.13 -48.68
N ILE A 71 -26.63 27.72 -49.31
CA ILE A 71 -25.24 27.63 -48.84
C ILE A 71 -25.12 28.25 -47.44
N LYS A 72 -25.73 29.41 -47.18
CA LYS A 72 -25.71 30.03 -45.84
C LYS A 72 -26.32 29.11 -44.79
N ARG A 73 -27.46 28.46 -45.09
CA ARG A 73 -28.10 27.52 -44.17
C ARG A 73 -27.23 26.28 -43.94
N GLN A 74 -26.65 25.72 -45.00
CA GLN A 74 -25.75 24.55 -44.88
C GLN A 74 -24.51 24.88 -44.06
N VAL A 75 -23.87 26.03 -44.32
CA VAL A 75 -22.71 26.49 -43.55
C VAL A 75 -23.08 26.71 -42.10
N ALA A 76 -24.21 27.35 -41.80
CA ALA A 76 -24.67 27.56 -40.42
C ALA A 76 -24.83 26.24 -39.67
N ILE A 77 -25.46 25.23 -40.28
CA ILE A 77 -25.61 23.90 -39.68
C ILE A 77 -24.25 23.24 -39.45
N ARG A 78 -23.33 23.32 -40.42
CA ARG A 78 -21.99 22.72 -40.30
C ARG A 78 -21.15 23.40 -39.22
N VAL A 79 -21.26 24.72 -39.09
CA VAL A 79 -20.58 25.49 -38.04
C VAL A 79 -21.14 25.09 -36.68
N GLU A 80 -22.46 25.05 -36.52
CA GLU A 80 -23.09 24.64 -35.26
C GLU A 80 -22.70 23.21 -34.87
N GLN A 81 -22.66 22.28 -35.84
CA GLN A 81 -22.18 20.92 -35.60
C GLN A 81 -20.71 20.90 -35.18
N ALA A 82 -19.85 21.66 -35.86
CA ALA A 82 -18.43 21.76 -35.51
C ALA A 82 -18.24 22.35 -34.10
N GLU A 83 -18.97 23.40 -33.75
CA GLU A 83 -18.94 24.02 -32.42
C GLU A 83 -19.38 23.03 -31.33
N ARG A 84 -20.46 22.26 -31.56
CA ARG A 84 -20.90 21.21 -30.62
C ARG A 84 -19.84 20.13 -30.45
N HIS A 85 -19.26 19.63 -31.53
CA HIS A 85 -18.19 18.64 -31.47
C HIS A 85 -16.93 19.18 -30.78
N HIS A 86 -16.59 20.44 -31.00
CA HIS A 86 -15.48 21.10 -30.30
C HIS A 86 -15.77 21.24 -28.80
N ALA A 87 -16.97 21.70 -28.42
CA ALA A 87 -17.38 21.81 -27.03
C ALA A 87 -17.36 20.45 -26.32
N GLU A 88 -17.87 19.40 -26.96
CA GLU A 88 -17.83 18.02 -26.45
C GLU A 88 -16.38 17.52 -26.30
N SER A 89 -15.53 17.79 -27.28
CA SER A 89 -14.11 17.41 -27.26
C SER A 89 -13.36 18.12 -26.13
N VAL A 90 -13.58 19.42 -25.95
CA VAL A 90 -12.98 20.21 -24.85
C VAL A 90 -13.44 19.67 -23.49
N ALA A 91 -14.74 19.44 -23.31
CA ALA A 91 -15.27 18.86 -22.07
C ALA A 91 -14.73 17.43 -21.81
N MET A 92 -14.42 16.68 -22.86
CA MET A 92 -13.76 15.38 -22.73
C MET A 92 -12.30 15.52 -22.28
N ILE A 93 -11.56 16.45 -22.88
CA ILE A 93 -10.17 16.75 -22.51
C ILE A 93 -10.09 17.22 -21.05
N ASP A 94 -10.99 18.09 -20.60
CA ASP A 94 -11.03 18.56 -19.22
C ASP A 94 -11.24 17.41 -18.23
N ARG A 95 -12.20 16.52 -18.52
CA ARG A 95 -12.43 15.30 -17.71
C ARG A 95 -11.21 14.38 -17.68
N PHE A 96 -10.51 14.21 -18.81
CA PHE A 96 -9.27 13.43 -18.83
C PHE A 96 -8.15 14.11 -18.04
N ASN A 97 -8.02 15.43 -18.12
CA ASN A 97 -7.04 16.18 -17.36
C ASN A 97 -7.30 16.09 -15.85
N GLU A 98 -8.56 16.26 -15.41
CA GLU A 98 -8.95 16.06 -14.01
C GLU A 98 -8.62 14.66 -13.51
N ARG A 99 -8.94 13.62 -14.30
CA ARG A 99 -8.60 12.24 -13.96
C ARG A 99 -7.08 12.03 -13.86
N ALA A 100 -6.32 12.60 -14.80
CA ALA A 100 -4.86 12.51 -14.79
C ALA A 100 -4.25 13.18 -13.55
N GLN A 101 -4.77 14.35 -13.16
CA GLN A 101 -4.34 15.04 -11.94
C GLN A 101 -4.71 14.25 -10.67
N ASN A 102 -5.91 13.67 -10.62
CA ASN A 102 -6.32 12.82 -9.52
C ASN A 102 -5.38 11.60 -9.39
N LEU A 103 -5.12 10.88 -10.48
CA LEU A 103 -4.19 9.75 -10.49
C LEU A 103 -2.78 10.15 -10.05
N LYS A 104 -2.27 11.29 -10.53
CA LYS A 104 -0.98 11.84 -10.11
C LYS A 104 -0.95 12.12 -8.60
N SER A 105 -2.02 12.68 -8.05
CA SER A 105 -2.14 12.95 -6.61
C SER A 105 -2.15 11.64 -5.80
N MET A 106 -2.85 10.62 -6.30
CA MET A 106 -2.94 9.30 -5.67
C MET A 106 -1.59 8.58 -5.67
N ILE A 107 -0.87 8.61 -6.79
CA ILE A 107 0.49 8.07 -6.91
C ILE A 107 1.43 8.78 -5.92
N ALA A 108 1.35 10.11 -5.80
CA ALA A 108 2.16 10.85 -4.85
C ALA A 108 1.82 10.48 -3.39
N LYS A 109 0.55 10.24 -3.07
CA LYS A 109 0.13 9.76 -1.73
C LYS A 109 0.67 8.36 -1.44
N LEU A 110 0.51 7.43 -2.38
CA LEU A 110 1.01 6.06 -2.26
C LEU A 110 2.53 6.02 -2.10
N ARG A 111 3.27 6.85 -2.85
CA ARG A 111 4.73 6.94 -2.72
C ARG A 111 5.17 7.42 -1.33
N ARG A 112 4.45 8.37 -0.73
CA ARG A 112 4.73 8.83 0.65
C ARG A 112 4.42 7.73 1.67
N GLN A 113 3.29 7.03 1.51
CA GLN A 113 2.93 5.90 2.38
C GLN A 113 3.95 4.78 2.29
N LEU A 114 4.41 4.44 1.08
CA LEU A 114 5.45 3.44 0.88
C LEU A 114 6.78 3.86 1.54
N GLY A 115 7.15 5.14 1.43
CA GLY A 115 8.34 5.68 2.10
C GLY A 115 8.26 5.57 3.62
N ALA A 116 7.11 5.94 4.20
CA ALA A 116 6.87 5.82 5.64
C ALA A 116 6.92 4.36 6.11
N ALA A 117 6.19 3.47 5.43
CA ALA A 117 6.19 2.04 5.75
C ALA A 117 7.59 1.42 5.64
N ASN A 118 8.38 1.78 4.63
CA ASN A 118 9.74 1.28 4.48
C ASN A 118 10.66 1.78 5.61
N SER A 119 10.49 3.03 6.05
CA SER A 119 11.26 3.57 7.19
C SER A 119 10.89 2.86 8.50
N GLU A 120 9.60 2.61 8.74
CA GLU A 120 9.12 1.88 9.91
C GLU A 120 9.65 0.43 9.92
N LEU A 121 9.61 -0.24 8.76
CA LEU A 121 10.14 -1.58 8.62
C LEU A 121 11.66 -1.61 8.86
N SER A 122 12.39 -0.61 8.39
CA SER A 122 13.83 -0.48 8.69
C SER A 122 14.08 -0.32 10.19
N THR A 123 13.28 0.49 10.89
CA THR A 123 13.35 0.65 12.35
C THR A 123 13.03 -0.65 13.07
N MET A 124 11.96 -1.36 12.68
CA MET A 124 11.61 -2.65 13.28
C MET A 124 12.71 -3.69 13.07
N ARG A 125 13.33 -3.73 11.89
CA ARG A 125 14.48 -4.60 11.62
C ARG A 125 15.66 -4.25 12.54
N GLY A 126 15.98 -2.97 12.69
CA GLY A 126 17.02 -2.49 13.61
C GLY A 126 16.74 -2.91 15.06
N ASN A 127 15.52 -2.67 15.55
CA ASN A 127 15.09 -3.06 16.89
C ASN A 127 15.17 -4.58 17.08
N SER A 128 14.80 -5.38 16.08
CA SER A 128 14.90 -6.84 16.16
C SER A 128 16.35 -7.33 16.24
N ALA A 129 17.28 -6.68 15.52
CA ALA A 129 18.69 -7.01 15.59
C ALA A 129 19.27 -6.63 16.96
N TRP A 130 18.90 -5.46 17.48
CA TRP A 130 19.29 -5.00 18.81
C TRP A 130 18.78 -5.94 19.91
N LEU A 131 17.50 -6.31 19.89
CA LEU A 131 16.91 -7.25 20.85
C LEU A 131 17.59 -8.62 20.81
N ARG A 132 17.94 -9.13 19.63
CA ARG A 132 18.71 -10.38 19.51
C ARG A 132 20.09 -10.28 20.15
N GLY A 133 20.77 -9.14 19.99
CA GLY A 133 22.05 -8.87 20.65
C GLY A 133 21.91 -8.85 22.18
N GLU A 134 20.91 -8.13 22.69
CA GLU A 134 20.61 -8.04 24.13
C GLU A 134 20.28 -9.43 24.73
N VAL A 135 19.50 -10.25 24.02
CA VAL A 135 19.20 -11.63 24.46
C VAL A 135 20.46 -12.48 24.49
N ALA A 136 21.33 -12.40 23.49
CA ALA A 136 22.58 -13.15 23.47
C ALA A 136 23.52 -12.73 24.61
N GLU A 137 23.62 -11.43 24.89
CA GLU A 137 24.40 -10.93 26.02
C GLU A 137 23.84 -11.44 27.35
N ARG A 138 22.52 -11.35 27.55
CA ARG A 138 21.89 -11.88 28.77
C ARG A 138 22.09 -13.37 28.92
N GLN A 139 21.99 -14.14 27.85
CA GLN A 139 22.26 -15.58 27.89
C GLN A 139 23.69 -15.86 28.33
N SER A 140 24.68 -15.16 27.76
CA SER A 140 26.08 -15.32 28.17
C SER A 140 26.32 -14.97 29.66
N ARG A 141 25.59 -13.99 30.19
CA ARG A 141 25.64 -13.65 31.62
C ARG A 141 25.00 -14.71 32.49
N ILE A 142 23.89 -15.31 32.05
CA ILE A 142 23.24 -16.43 32.74
C ILE A 142 24.20 -17.62 32.78
N ASP A 143 24.75 -18.02 31.63
CA ASP A 143 25.69 -19.15 31.55
C ASP A 143 26.92 -18.94 32.47
N ALA A 144 27.44 -17.70 32.54
CA ALA A 144 28.55 -17.36 33.43
C ALA A 144 28.16 -17.38 34.92
N LEU A 145 26.92 -17.03 35.27
CA LEU A 145 26.43 -17.10 36.64
C LEU A 145 26.13 -18.56 37.05
N GLU A 146 25.57 -19.36 36.16
CA GLU A 146 25.34 -20.80 36.37
C GLU A 146 26.67 -21.52 36.63
N ALA A 147 27.72 -21.24 35.85
CA ALA A 147 29.04 -21.80 36.08
C ALA A 147 29.62 -21.44 37.46
N LYS A 148 29.41 -20.20 37.93
CA LYS A 148 29.84 -19.77 39.27
C LYS A 148 29.05 -20.44 40.38
N ILE A 149 27.75 -20.64 40.19
CA ILE A 149 26.92 -21.37 41.16
C ILE A 149 27.41 -22.80 41.27
N ALA A 150 27.66 -23.48 40.15
CA ALA A 150 28.21 -24.84 40.16
C ALA A 150 29.57 -24.92 40.88
N GLU A 151 30.49 -23.98 40.64
CA GLU A 151 31.77 -23.92 41.36
C GLU A 151 31.58 -23.72 42.88
N LEU A 152 30.65 -22.85 43.28
CA LEU A 152 30.35 -22.60 44.69
C LEU A 152 29.70 -23.81 45.36
N GLU A 153 28.79 -24.50 44.67
CA GLU A 153 28.16 -25.74 45.16
C GLU A 153 29.21 -26.84 45.36
N GLU A 154 30.13 -27.03 44.41
CA GLU A 154 31.23 -28.00 44.56
C GLU A 154 32.13 -27.68 45.76
N ARG A 155 32.46 -26.40 45.96
CA ARG A 155 33.23 -25.97 47.14
C ARG A 155 32.49 -26.22 48.46
N LEU A 156 31.18 -26.01 48.47
CA LEU A 156 30.35 -26.22 49.66
C LEU A 156 30.30 -27.71 50.01
N VAL A 157 30.08 -28.58 49.02
CA VAL A 157 30.14 -30.03 49.19
C VAL A 157 31.52 -30.47 49.70
N ALA A 158 32.61 -29.97 49.12
CA ALA A 158 33.96 -30.28 49.58
C ALA A 158 34.23 -29.79 51.03
N GLU A 159 33.69 -28.63 51.43
CA GLU A 159 33.79 -28.15 52.81
C GLU A 159 32.97 -29.02 53.78
N GLU A 160 31.77 -29.44 53.38
CA GLU A 160 30.92 -30.35 54.15
C GLU A 160 31.58 -31.73 54.33
N GLU A 161 32.14 -32.31 53.27
CA GLU A 161 32.92 -33.55 53.32
C GLU A 161 34.13 -33.40 54.25
N ALA A 162 34.89 -32.31 54.12
CA ALA A 162 36.03 -32.04 55.01
C ALA A 162 35.60 -31.89 56.49
N ARG A 163 34.44 -31.27 56.77
CA ARG A 163 33.88 -31.20 58.13
C ARG A 163 33.50 -32.58 58.65
N GLN A 164 32.87 -33.42 57.83
CA GLN A 164 32.51 -34.79 58.20
C GLN A 164 33.76 -35.64 58.51
N GLU A 165 34.81 -35.56 57.69
CA GLU A 165 36.07 -36.26 57.95
C GLU A 165 36.74 -35.81 59.26
N ILE A 166 36.68 -34.51 59.58
CA ILE A 166 37.17 -33.99 60.87
C ILE A 166 36.34 -34.53 62.04
N GLU A 167 35.00 -34.58 61.90
CA GLU A 167 34.13 -35.14 62.94
C GLU A 167 34.37 -36.65 63.13
N GLU A 168 34.51 -37.43 62.05
CA GLU A 168 34.76 -38.88 62.11
C GLU A 168 36.18 -39.22 62.63
N SER A 169 37.19 -38.42 62.28
CA SER A 169 38.56 -38.62 62.75
C SER A 169 38.79 -38.09 64.17
N SER A 170 38.00 -37.10 64.59
CA SER A 170 37.91 -36.76 66.00
C SER A 170 37.13 -37.86 66.71
N ASN A 171 37.84 -38.72 67.45
CA ASN A 171 37.21 -39.62 68.39
C ASN A 171 36.53 -38.77 69.48
N ILE A 172 35.32 -38.29 69.19
CA ILE A 172 34.47 -37.58 70.14
C ILE A 172 34.02 -38.65 71.13
N VAL A 173 34.84 -38.82 72.16
CA VAL A 173 34.40 -39.43 73.40
C VAL A 173 33.30 -38.52 73.91
N GLU A 174 32.04 -38.93 73.73
CA GLU A 174 30.92 -38.34 74.46
C GLU A 174 31.25 -38.49 75.94
N LEU A 175 31.76 -37.42 76.55
CA LEU A 175 31.97 -37.38 77.99
C LEU A 175 30.60 -37.59 78.63
N PRO A 176 30.44 -38.60 79.51
CA PRO A 176 29.18 -38.79 80.21
C PRO A 176 28.81 -37.46 80.85
N ARG A 177 27.59 -36.98 80.58
CA ARG A 177 27.07 -35.77 81.22
C ARG A 177 27.25 -35.97 82.71
N TYR A 178 28.19 -35.21 83.29
CA TYR A 178 28.41 -35.17 84.72
C TYR A 178 27.06 -34.82 85.35
N ALA A 179 26.42 -35.79 86.01
CA ALA A 179 25.39 -35.47 86.97
C ALA A 179 26.10 -34.63 88.03
N LYS A 180 25.77 -33.35 88.13
CA LYS A 180 26.25 -32.46 89.19
C LYS A 180 25.82 -33.06 90.53
N GLY A 181 26.67 -33.89 91.11
CA GLY A 181 26.67 -34.15 92.55
C GLY A 181 27.50 -33.06 93.19
N GLU A 182 26.86 -32.10 93.85
CA GLU A 182 27.49 -30.97 94.54
C GLU A 182 28.49 -31.41 95.63
N GLU A 183 28.37 -32.64 96.15
CA GLU A 183 29.19 -33.16 97.25
C GLU A 183 30.66 -33.41 96.89
N ALA A 184 30.97 -33.76 95.63
CA ALA A 184 32.35 -34.09 95.24
C ALA A 184 33.25 -32.84 95.14
N ILE A 185 32.66 -31.65 94.93
CA ILE A 185 33.42 -30.40 94.72
C ILE A 185 33.75 -29.74 96.06
N GLU A 186 32.92 -29.90 97.09
CA GLU A 186 33.18 -29.33 98.43
C GLU A 186 34.38 -29.98 99.14
N LEU A 187 34.66 -31.27 98.90
CA LEU A 187 35.75 -32.00 99.56
C LEU A 187 37.16 -31.52 99.17
N TRP A 188 37.29 -30.91 97.98
CA TRP A 188 38.59 -30.51 97.42
C TRP A 188 38.86 -29.00 97.51
N ILE A 189 37.88 -28.21 97.97
CA ILE A 189 37.96 -26.74 98.08
C ILE A 189 38.12 -26.29 99.55
N SER A 190 37.99 -27.18 100.54
CA SER A 190 38.25 -26.82 101.94
C SER A 190 39.76 -26.64 102.19
N ASP A 191 40.15 -25.41 102.54
CA ASP A 191 41.48 -24.84 102.33
C ASP A 191 42.60 -25.27 103.30
N ASP A 192 42.53 -26.39 104.02
CA ASP A 192 43.69 -26.79 104.86
C ASP A 192 43.84 -28.27 105.26
N GLU A 193 43.07 -29.21 104.69
CA GLU A 193 43.29 -30.64 104.95
C GLU A 193 43.01 -31.47 103.70
N HIS A 194 44.01 -32.21 103.22
CA HIS A 194 43.85 -33.10 102.08
C HIS A 194 42.89 -34.25 102.44
N PRO A 195 41.94 -34.62 101.56
CA PRO A 195 40.94 -35.63 101.88
C PRO A 195 41.61 -36.96 102.22
N THR A 196 41.24 -37.56 103.36
CA THR A 196 41.82 -38.84 103.79
C THR A 196 41.15 -40.00 103.04
N MET A 197 41.79 -41.18 103.05
CA MET A 197 41.25 -42.39 102.39
C MET A 197 39.84 -42.77 102.86
N VAL A 198 39.44 -42.36 104.06
CA VAL A 198 38.10 -42.59 104.61
C VAL A 198 37.07 -41.65 103.98
N ASP A 199 37.47 -40.44 103.61
CA ASP A 199 36.58 -39.44 103.00
C ASP A 199 36.36 -39.74 101.52
N LEU A 200 37.37 -40.29 100.84
CA LEU A 200 37.24 -40.83 99.50
C LEU A 200 36.34 -42.08 99.44
N ALA A 201 36.32 -42.92 100.48
CA ALA A 201 35.46 -44.10 100.53
C ALA A 201 33.96 -43.77 100.74
N LYS A 202 33.65 -42.59 101.27
CA LYS A 202 32.26 -42.11 101.43
C LYS A 202 31.67 -41.60 100.13
N LEU A 203 32.50 -41.16 99.18
CA LEU A 203 32.10 -40.97 97.79
C LEU A 203 31.84 -42.34 97.19
N ASN A 204 30.57 -42.73 97.17
CA ASN A 204 30.11 -44.06 96.77
C ASN A 204 30.58 -44.42 95.35
N MET A 205 31.74 -45.08 95.22
CA MET A 205 32.31 -45.57 93.97
C MET A 205 31.59 -46.83 93.43
N ALA A 206 30.35 -47.08 93.86
CA ALA A 206 29.54 -48.22 93.44
C ALA A 206 29.12 -48.19 91.95
N HIS A 207 29.64 -47.28 91.14
CA HIS A 207 29.32 -47.16 89.71
C HIS A 207 30.49 -47.53 88.77
N TYR A 208 31.60 -48.05 89.30
CA TYR A 208 32.75 -48.50 88.48
C TYR A 208 32.91 -50.03 88.43
N ASP A 209 31.92 -50.80 88.87
CA ASP A 209 31.85 -52.25 88.64
C ASP A 209 31.02 -52.55 87.38
N GLU A 210 31.59 -52.28 86.20
CA GLU A 210 31.04 -52.80 84.95
C GLU A 210 32.18 -53.44 84.12
N PRO A 211 32.14 -54.75 83.84
CA PRO A 211 33.26 -55.44 83.19
C PRO A 211 33.39 -55.02 81.72
N LEU A 212 34.62 -54.66 81.33
CA LEU A 212 35.04 -54.38 79.96
C LEU A 212 34.66 -55.54 79.01
N LEU A 213 33.70 -55.31 78.12
CA LEU A 213 33.35 -56.26 77.05
C LEU A 213 34.50 -56.34 76.01
N PRO A 214 34.84 -57.54 75.50
CA PRO A 214 35.90 -57.69 74.51
C PRO A 214 35.49 -57.13 73.14
N VAL A 215 36.40 -56.34 72.56
CA VAL A 215 36.35 -55.81 71.19
C VAL A 215 36.19 -56.94 70.18
N ARG A 216 35.05 -56.96 69.49
CA ARG A 216 34.83 -57.82 68.32
C ARG A 216 35.58 -57.22 67.12
N LYS A 217 36.65 -57.88 66.70
CA LYS A 217 37.24 -57.66 65.37
C LYS A 217 36.30 -58.28 64.34
N GLU A 218 35.75 -57.47 63.45
CA GLU A 218 35.17 -57.98 62.20
C GLU A 218 36.12 -57.66 61.05
N ALA A 219 36.19 -58.63 60.15
CA ALA A 219 37.07 -58.76 58.99
C ALA A 219 36.31 -58.38 57.72
#